data_AF-A0A381PN51-F1
#
_entry.id   AF-A0A381PN51-F1
#
_cell.length_a   1.000
_cell.length_b   1.000
_cell.length_c   1.000
_cell.angle_alpha   90.00
_cell.angle_beta   90.00
_cell.angle_gamma   90.00
#
_symmetry.space_group_name_H-M   'P 1'
#
loop_
_entity.id
_entity.type
_entity.pdbx_description
1 polymer ?
#
loop_
_entity_poly.entity_id
_entity_poly.type
_entity_poly.pdbx_seq_one_letter_code
_entity_poly.pdbx_strand_id
1 'polypeptide(L)'
;MASKESDDQKLADQANELYWRSGQSVNQIAEGMDLSKSGLYALISPLPAERACPECGEVLVFLNRTTEHKAVAACPECEYDEASESGSKARTPAKRIVRRATAATKTHAEPVVAGGRNWMSSRVLWGSVLLGVAAGLYMTRRSR
;
A
#
# COMPACT_ATOMS: atom_id res chain seq x y z
N MET A 1 -8.06 -33.08 -9.77
CA MET A 1 -7.69 -31.66 -10.03
C MET A 1 -8.93 -30.82 -10.29
N ALA A 2 -9.69 -31.06 -11.38
CA ALA A 2 -10.90 -30.28 -11.74
C ALA A 2 -11.86 -29.93 -10.59
N SER A 3 -12.10 -30.83 -9.62
CA SER A 3 -12.94 -30.53 -8.45
C SER A 3 -12.43 -29.32 -7.65
N LYS A 4 -11.13 -29.28 -7.34
CA LYS A 4 -10.52 -28.18 -6.57
C LYS A 4 -10.62 -26.84 -7.32
N GLU A 5 -10.36 -26.83 -8.63
CA GLU A 5 -10.56 -25.64 -9.48
C GLU A 5 -12.01 -25.12 -9.34
N SER A 6 -12.99 -26.04 -9.39
CA SER A 6 -14.40 -25.68 -9.26
C SER A 6 -14.78 -25.18 -7.86
N ASP A 7 -14.04 -25.57 -6.81
CA ASP A 7 -14.30 -25.15 -5.44
C ASP A 7 -13.57 -23.83 -5.10
N ASP A 8 -12.35 -23.65 -5.62
CA ASP A 8 -11.60 -22.38 -5.56
C ASP A 8 -12.34 -21.27 -6.33
N GLN A 9 -12.93 -21.58 -7.49
CA GLN A 9 -13.79 -20.64 -8.23
C GLN A 9 -15.04 -20.25 -7.43
N LYS A 10 -15.77 -21.21 -6.84
CA LYS A 10 -16.94 -20.90 -5.98
C LYS A 10 -16.57 -20.02 -4.80
N LEU A 11 -15.41 -20.25 -4.20
CA LEU A 11 -14.88 -19.43 -3.10
C LEU A 11 -14.59 -17.99 -3.58
N ALA A 12 -14.02 -17.84 -4.78
CA ALA A 12 -13.83 -16.53 -5.40
C ALA A 12 -15.16 -15.84 -5.76
N ASP A 13 -16.11 -16.57 -6.35
CA ASP A 13 -17.44 -16.04 -6.70
C ASP A 13 -18.17 -15.53 -5.44
N GLN A 14 -18.16 -16.32 -4.35
CA GLN A 14 -18.76 -15.94 -3.07
C GLN A 14 -18.03 -14.75 -2.42
N ALA A 15 -16.69 -14.72 -2.49
CA ALA A 15 -15.89 -13.59 -2.01
C ALA A 15 -16.24 -12.30 -2.75
N ASN A 16 -16.42 -12.36 -4.08
CA ASN A 16 -16.81 -11.22 -4.92
C ASN A 16 -18.27 -10.80 -4.71
N GLU A 17 -19.20 -11.74 -4.51
CA GLU A 17 -20.59 -11.43 -4.18
C GLU A 17 -20.66 -10.64 -2.85
N LEU A 18 -20.08 -11.19 -1.79
CA LEU A 18 -20.04 -10.53 -0.48
C LEU A 18 -19.24 -9.22 -0.53
N TYR A 19 -18.13 -9.17 -1.28
CA TYR A 19 -17.34 -7.96 -1.40
C TYR A 19 -18.05 -6.86 -2.19
N TRP A 20 -18.73 -7.12 -3.30
CA TRP A 20 -19.35 -6.05 -4.09
C TRP A 20 -20.79 -5.74 -3.71
N ARG A 21 -21.57 -6.69 -3.17
CA ARG A 21 -23.02 -6.53 -2.96
C ARG A 21 -23.45 -6.40 -1.50
N SER A 22 -22.62 -6.80 -0.54
CA SER A 22 -22.96 -6.69 0.90
C SER A 22 -22.55 -5.35 1.52
N GLY A 23 -23.32 -4.89 2.51
CA GLY A 23 -22.92 -3.81 3.41
C GLY A 23 -21.90 -4.22 4.49
N GLN A 24 -21.43 -5.47 4.52
CA GLN A 24 -20.51 -5.97 5.55
C GLN A 24 -19.12 -5.35 5.38
N SER A 25 -18.37 -5.19 6.49
CA SER A 25 -16.97 -4.78 6.41
C SER A 25 -16.07 -5.93 5.92
N VAL A 26 -14.94 -5.58 5.31
CA VAL A 26 -13.94 -6.55 4.81
C VAL A 26 -13.49 -7.53 5.90
N ASN A 27 -13.42 -7.09 7.16
CA ASN A 27 -13.08 -7.97 8.28
C ASN A 27 -14.19 -9.01 8.53
N GLN A 28 -15.46 -8.59 8.59
CA GLN A 28 -16.60 -9.50 8.80
C GLN A 28 -16.79 -10.50 7.65
N ILE A 29 -16.44 -10.11 6.41
CA ILE A 29 -16.46 -11.03 5.26
C ILE A 29 -15.33 -12.06 5.41
N ALA A 30 -14.11 -11.62 5.74
CA ALA A 30 -12.97 -12.50 5.93
C ALA A 30 -13.20 -13.49 7.09
N GLU A 31 -13.68 -12.99 8.24
CA GLU A 31 -14.08 -13.78 9.41
C GLU A 31 -15.21 -14.78 9.07
N GLY A 32 -16.23 -14.34 8.33
CA GLY A 32 -17.36 -15.18 7.92
C GLY A 32 -17.04 -16.24 6.86
N MET A 33 -15.88 -16.15 6.19
CA MET A 33 -15.40 -17.11 5.19
C MET A 33 -14.20 -17.95 5.67
N ASP A 34 -13.78 -17.81 6.93
CA ASP A 34 -12.52 -18.38 7.49
C ASP A 34 -11.26 -18.01 6.67
N LEU A 35 -11.23 -16.78 6.16
CA LEU A 35 -10.14 -16.24 5.35
C LEU A 35 -9.31 -15.21 6.13
N SER A 36 -8.00 -15.18 5.85
CA SER A 36 -7.20 -14.00 6.18
C SER A 36 -7.65 -12.81 5.32
N LYS A 37 -7.57 -11.59 5.84
CA LYS A 37 -7.91 -10.36 5.09
C LYS A 37 -7.14 -10.23 3.76
N SER A 38 -5.88 -10.64 3.74
CA SER A 38 -5.05 -10.73 2.54
C SER A 38 -5.49 -11.83 1.58
N GLY A 39 -5.94 -12.98 2.10
CA GLY A 39 -6.50 -14.06 1.30
C GLY A 39 -7.81 -13.67 0.64
N LEU A 40 -8.70 -12.97 1.36
CA LEU A 40 -9.91 -12.38 0.79
C LEU A 40 -9.57 -11.41 -0.36
N TYR A 41 -8.65 -10.47 -0.16
CA TYR A 41 -8.23 -9.55 -1.23
C TYR A 41 -7.60 -10.25 -2.45
N ALA A 42 -6.95 -11.41 -2.27
CA ALA A 42 -6.42 -12.20 -3.39
C ALA A 42 -7.50 -12.91 -4.22
N LEU A 43 -8.75 -12.96 -3.74
CA LEU A 43 -9.90 -13.49 -4.45
C LEU A 43 -10.77 -12.40 -5.10
N ILE A 44 -10.60 -11.12 -4.74
CA ILE A 44 -11.46 -10.04 -5.25
C ILE A 44 -11.02 -9.61 -6.64
N SER A 45 -11.92 -9.78 -7.61
CA SER A 45 -11.81 -9.24 -8.96
C SER A 45 -12.33 -7.80 -8.99
N PRO A 46 -11.73 -6.90 -9.79
CA PRO A 46 -12.26 -5.56 -10.03
C PRO A 46 -13.68 -5.60 -10.62
N LEU A 47 -14.54 -4.64 -10.26
CA LEU A 47 -15.90 -4.52 -10.78
C LEU A 47 -15.90 -3.73 -12.10
N PRO A 48 -16.45 -4.25 -13.22
CA PRO A 48 -16.56 -3.49 -14.46
C PRO A 48 -17.40 -2.21 -14.31
N ALA A 49 -16.93 -1.11 -14.89
CA ALA A 49 -17.57 0.20 -14.84
C ALA A 49 -18.40 0.55 -16.09
N GLU A 50 -18.76 -0.47 -16.89
CA GLU A 50 -19.57 -0.46 -18.12
C GLU A 50 -19.16 0.58 -19.18
N ARG A 51 -17.89 1.01 -19.17
CA ARG A 51 -17.33 2.06 -20.03
C ARG A 51 -15.94 1.67 -20.51
N ALA A 52 -15.60 2.05 -21.74
CA ALA A 52 -14.29 1.77 -22.35
C ALA A 52 -13.26 2.86 -22.02
N CYS A 53 -11.99 2.48 -21.95
CA CYS A 53 -10.85 3.37 -21.80
C CYS A 53 -10.63 4.16 -23.10
N PRO A 54 -10.44 5.49 -23.06
CA PRO A 54 -10.21 6.30 -24.27
C PRO A 54 -8.84 6.03 -24.92
N GLU A 55 -7.84 5.58 -24.15
CA GLU A 55 -6.47 5.34 -24.65
C GLU A 55 -6.32 4.00 -25.39
N CYS A 56 -6.96 2.93 -24.89
CA CYS A 56 -6.76 1.57 -25.42
C CYS A 56 -8.04 0.78 -25.74
N GLY A 57 -9.23 1.30 -25.39
CA GLY A 57 -10.52 0.66 -25.66
C GLY A 57 -10.96 -0.42 -24.65
N GLU A 58 -10.10 -0.86 -23.73
CA GLU A 58 -10.43 -1.90 -22.73
C GLU A 58 -11.46 -1.39 -21.69
N VAL A 59 -12.23 -2.30 -21.09
CA VAL A 59 -13.27 -1.97 -20.11
C VAL A 59 -12.63 -1.43 -18.82
N LEU A 60 -13.03 -0.22 -18.44
CA LEU A 60 -12.62 0.41 -17.18
C LEU A 60 -13.21 -0.35 -15.98
N VAL A 61 -12.47 -0.41 -14.88
CA VAL A 61 -12.85 -1.15 -13.68
C VAL A 61 -12.74 -0.31 -12.41
N PHE A 62 -13.59 -0.61 -11.42
CA PHE A 62 -13.43 -0.15 -10.05
C PHE A 62 -12.57 -1.17 -9.29
N LEU A 63 -11.38 -0.73 -8.85
CA LEU A 63 -10.43 -1.57 -8.11
C LEU A 63 -10.87 -1.92 -6.68
N ASN A 64 -11.85 -1.22 -6.11
CA ASN A 64 -12.41 -1.44 -4.77
C ASN A 64 -13.70 -0.62 -4.56
N ARG A 65 -14.45 -0.88 -3.48
CA ARG A 65 -15.66 -0.10 -3.11
C ARG A 65 -15.44 1.42 -3.01
N THR A 66 -14.23 1.88 -2.68
CA THR A 66 -13.97 3.33 -2.53
C THR A 66 -13.81 4.02 -3.87
N THR A 67 -13.34 3.32 -4.91
CA THR A 67 -13.34 3.82 -6.30
C THR A 67 -14.75 3.76 -6.90
N GLU A 68 -15.49 2.67 -6.66
CA GLU A 68 -16.90 2.51 -7.02
C GLU A 68 -17.80 3.61 -6.42
N HIS A 69 -17.81 3.79 -5.09
CA HIS A 69 -18.61 4.82 -4.41
C HIS A 69 -18.24 6.26 -4.79
N LYS A 70 -17.10 6.47 -5.46
CA LYS A 70 -16.67 7.77 -6.00
C LYS A 70 -16.93 7.93 -7.50
N ALA A 71 -17.40 6.87 -8.17
CA ALA A 71 -17.46 6.77 -9.63
C ALA A 71 -16.11 7.11 -10.32
N VAL A 72 -15.00 6.60 -9.77
CA VAL A 72 -13.66 6.73 -10.34
C VAL A 72 -13.18 5.35 -10.77
N ALA A 73 -13.29 5.04 -12.06
CA ALA A 73 -12.71 3.83 -12.64
C ALA A 73 -11.28 4.07 -13.14
N ALA A 74 -10.55 2.97 -13.35
CA ALA A 74 -9.22 2.94 -13.93
C ALA A 74 -9.14 1.86 -15.02
N CYS A 75 -8.21 2.02 -15.96
CA CYS A 75 -7.92 0.96 -16.94
C CYS A 75 -7.06 -0.14 -16.30
N PRO A 76 -7.31 -1.43 -16.57
CA PRO A 76 -6.43 -2.51 -16.13
C PRO A 76 -5.14 -2.61 -16.98
N GLU A 77 -5.19 -2.20 -18.25
CA GLU A 77 -4.11 -2.42 -19.24
C GLU A 77 -3.22 -1.18 -19.50
N CYS A 78 -3.59 0.01 -19.02
CA CYS A 78 -2.79 1.24 -19.18
C CYS A 78 -2.97 2.22 -18.01
N GLU A 79 -2.15 3.27 -17.96
CA GLU A 79 -2.08 4.24 -16.84
C GLU A 79 -3.26 5.25 -16.78
N TYR A 80 -4.37 5.00 -17.49
CA TYR A 80 -5.54 5.89 -17.50
C TYR A 80 -6.43 5.69 -16.26
N ASP A 81 -6.73 6.79 -15.55
CA ASP A 81 -7.72 6.83 -14.46
C ASP A 81 -8.57 8.12 -14.48
N GLU A 82 -9.85 8.01 -14.07
CA GLU A 82 -10.79 9.14 -14.13
C GLU A 82 -10.55 10.26 -13.10
N ALA A 83 -9.74 10.03 -12.06
CA ALA A 83 -9.37 11.08 -11.10
C ALA A 83 -8.28 12.02 -11.65
N SER A 84 -7.44 11.54 -12.56
CA SER A 84 -6.49 12.37 -13.31
C SER A 84 -7.21 13.40 -14.21
N GLU A 85 -8.15 12.94 -15.03
CA GLU A 85 -9.02 13.75 -15.91
C GLU A 85 -9.92 14.72 -15.12
N SER A 86 -10.40 14.29 -13.94
CA SER A 86 -11.19 15.13 -13.02
C SER A 86 -10.40 16.29 -12.38
N GLY A 87 -9.15 16.51 -12.78
CA GLY A 87 -8.19 17.51 -12.27
C GLY A 87 -8.54 18.99 -12.48
N SER A 88 -9.82 19.39 -12.41
CA SER A 88 -10.24 20.81 -12.56
C SER A 88 -11.41 21.27 -11.68
N LYS A 89 -11.39 20.89 -10.38
CA LYS A 89 -11.70 21.76 -9.19
C LYS A 89 -11.93 20.94 -7.90
N ALA A 90 -10.88 20.49 -7.22
CA ALA A 90 -10.95 19.94 -5.86
C ALA A 90 -9.94 20.61 -4.92
N ARG A 91 -10.41 21.63 -4.18
CA ARG A 91 -9.61 22.57 -3.38
C ARG A 91 -8.93 21.89 -2.16
N THR A 92 -7.60 21.79 -2.15
CA THR A 92 -6.84 21.24 -1.01
C THR A 92 -7.06 22.05 0.27
N PRO A 93 -7.55 21.44 1.38
CA PRO A 93 -7.68 22.14 2.67
C PRO A 93 -6.32 22.22 3.37
N ALA A 94 -5.66 23.37 3.25
CA ALA A 94 -4.36 23.60 3.88
C ALA A 94 -4.44 23.51 5.43
N LYS A 95 -3.80 22.48 6.00
CA LYS A 95 -3.69 22.28 7.46
C LYS A 95 -2.86 23.41 8.11
N ARG A 96 -3.52 24.48 8.53
CA ARG A 96 -2.93 25.58 9.32
C ARG A 96 -2.63 25.09 10.75
N ILE A 97 -1.45 24.50 10.96
CA ILE A 97 -0.96 24.15 12.30
C ILE A 97 -0.54 25.42 13.04
N VAL A 98 -1.41 25.93 13.91
CA VAL A 98 -1.11 27.08 14.78
C VAL A 98 -0.24 26.62 15.94
N ARG A 99 1.08 26.82 15.83
CA ARG A 99 2.01 26.64 16.96
C ARG A 99 1.86 27.81 17.93
N ARG A 100 1.11 27.61 19.02
CA ARG A 100 1.01 28.60 20.11
C ARG A 100 2.23 28.45 21.02
N ALA A 101 3.10 29.45 21.03
CA ALA A 101 4.23 29.53 21.95
C ALA A 101 3.86 30.33 23.20
N THR A 102 4.25 29.85 24.38
CA THR A 102 4.20 30.58 25.66
C THR A 102 5.43 30.19 26.46
N ALA A 103 6.34 31.15 26.69
CA ALA A 103 7.51 30.96 27.55
C ALA A 103 7.17 31.35 29.00
N ALA A 104 7.78 30.66 29.96
CA ALA A 104 7.78 31.04 31.37
C ALA A 104 9.14 30.70 31.99
N THR A 105 9.82 31.72 32.53
CA THR A 105 11.18 31.62 33.09
C THR A 105 11.12 31.54 34.60
N LYS A 106 11.99 30.73 35.24
CA LYS A 106 12.79 31.13 36.41
C LYS A 106 13.83 30.09 36.85
N THR A 107 14.91 30.62 37.42
CA THR A 107 16.15 29.94 37.80
C THR A 107 16.10 29.45 39.25
N HIS A 108 16.71 28.29 39.53
CA HIS A 108 17.43 28.05 40.78
C HIS A 108 18.58 27.05 40.51
N ALA A 109 19.67 27.12 41.28
CA ALA A 109 20.92 26.42 40.97
C ALA A 109 21.19 25.21 41.88
N GLU A 110 21.61 24.10 41.24
CA GLU A 110 22.76 23.24 41.57
C GLU A 110 22.96 22.57 42.97
N PRO A 111 23.70 21.43 43.05
CA PRO A 111 23.89 20.35 42.07
C PRO A 111 23.93 18.91 42.68
N VAL A 112 24.52 17.96 41.93
CA VAL A 112 25.00 16.60 42.30
C VAL A 112 23.93 15.50 42.43
N VAL A 113 24.23 14.24 42.03
CA VAL A 113 23.30 13.10 42.20
C VAL A 113 22.93 12.25 40.97
N ALA A 114 23.90 11.78 40.17
CA ALA A 114 23.81 10.66 39.18
C ALA A 114 22.43 10.09 38.71
N GLY A 115 22.17 10.07 37.38
CA GLY A 115 21.08 9.24 36.84
C GLY A 115 20.71 9.37 35.35
N GLY A 116 21.46 8.71 34.44
CA GLY A 116 20.87 8.09 33.24
C GLY A 116 20.51 8.92 31.99
N ARG A 117 21.42 8.89 31.00
CA ARG A 117 21.15 8.75 29.55
C ARG A 117 20.18 9.76 28.88
N ASN A 118 20.78 10.90 28.53
CA ASN A 118 20.47 11.77 27.39
C ASN A 118 19.85 11.09 26.13
N TRP A 119 18.54 11.21 25.93
CA TRP A 119 17.92 11.06 24.60
C TRP A 119 18.14 12.36 23.80
N MET A 120 19.23 12.46 23.03
CA MET A 120 19.36 13.51 22.01
C MET A 120 20.41 13.21 20.94
N SER A 121 20.07 13.56 19.68
CA SER A 121 20.97 13.68 18.52
C SER A 121 21.77 12.44 18.07
N SER A 122 21.19 11.69 17.12
CA SER A 122 21.95 10.82 16.20
C SER A 122 21.55 11.09 14.74
N ARG A 123 21.98 12.24 14.19
CA ARG A 123 22.30 12.32 12.75
C ARG A 123 23.71 11.78 12.59
N VAL A 124 23.88 10.58 12.07
CA VAL A 124 25.21 10.01 11.77
C VAL A 124 25.26 9.62 10.31
N LEU A 125 26.18 10.24 9.58
CA LEU A 125 26.46 9.88 8.18
C LEU A 125 27.14 8.51 8.14
N TRP A 126 26.65 7.60 7.31
CA TRP A 126 27.36 6.36 6.97
C TRP A 126 27.76 6.41 5.50
N GLY A 127 28.98 6.89 5.27
CA GLY A 127 29.60 6.94 3.95
C GLY A 127 31.11 6.75 4.07
N SER A 128 31.58 5.51 3.94
CA SER A 128 32.96 5.09 3.65
C SER A 128 33.04 3.55 3.55
N VAL A 129 34.02 2.88 2.93
CA VAL A 129 34.71 3.05 1.63
C VAL A 129 35.84 1.98 1.54
N LEU A 130 35.81 1.15 0.48
CA LEU A 130 36.91 0.38 -0.16
C LEU A 130 37.60 -0.87 0.46
N LEU A 131 37.82 -1.84 -0.46
CA LEU A 131 39.02 -2.66 -0.77
C LEU A 131 39.37 -4.01 -0.08
N GLY A 132 39.82 -4.97 -0.92
CA GLY A 132 40.34 -6.32 -0.60
C GLY A 132 39.60 -7.45 -1.38
N VAL A 133 40.00 -8.01 -2.53
CA VAL A 133 41.28 -8.59 -3.04
C VAL A 133 41.61 -9.94 -2.37
N ALA A 134 41.78 -11.11 -3.04
CA ALA A 134 41.61 -11.49 -4.46
C ALA A 134 41.66 -13.04 -4.68
N ALA A 135 41.55 -13.44 -5.96
CA ALA A 135 42.03 -14.69 -6.58
C ALA A 135 41.28 -16.03 -6.35
N GLY A 136 41.00 -16.72 -7.47
CA GLY A 136 40.32 -18.03 -7.54
C GLY A 136 40.21 -18.58 -8.97
N LEU A 137 41.21 -18.33 -9.82
CA LEU A 137 41.30 -18.85 -11.19
C LEU A 137 41.92 -20.27 -11.19
N TYR A 138 41.63 -21.06 -12.24
CA TYR A 138 42.32 -22.33 -12.58
C TYR A 138 42.00 -23.48 -11.59
N MET A 139 41.59 -24.70 -11.96
CA MET A 139 41.47 -25.46 -13.21
C MET A 139 40.10 -26.22 -13.20
N THR A 140 39.51 -26.82 -14.23
CA THR A 140 39.57 -26.84 -15.72
C THR A 140 38.15 -27.36 -16.17
N ARG A 141 37.80 -28.03 -17.28
CA ARG A 141 38.48 -28.59 -18.47
C ARG A 141 37.47 -28.68 -19.62
N ARG A 142 37.78 -28.07 -20.78
CA ARG A 142 37.05 -28.29 -22.05
C ARG A 142 38.06 -28.44 -23.18
N SER A 143 38.44 -29.68 -23.47
CA SER A 143 39.22 -30.04 -24.66
C SER A 143 38.35 -30.93 -25.54
N ARG A 144 38.30 -30.59 -26.83
CA ARG A 144 38.32 -31.60 -27.87
C ARG A 144 39.76 -32.08 -28.08
#